data_AF-A0A0R1JY70-F1
#
_entry.id   AF-A0A0R1JY70-F1
#
_cell.length_a   1.000
_cell.length_b   1.000
_cell.length_c   1.000
_cell.angle_alpha   90.00
_cell.angle_beta   90.00
_cell.angle_gamma   90.00
#
_symmetry.space_group_name_H-M   'P 1'
#
loop_
_entity.id
_entity.type
_entity.pdbx_description
1 polymer ?
#
loop_
_entity_poly.entity_id
_entity_poly.type
_entity_poly.pdbx_seq_one_letter_code
_entity_poly.pdbx_strand_id
1 'polypeptide(L)'
;MAEQTHRFKAKIAGKTYTIVGKATDAHMRAVTQVLNEQYDQLKNQLPASVTKEDAAVLMAFNAISDQLKLQARLDAQTAPADTTDEPATPSATDSANSETGD
;
A
#
# COMPACT_ATOMS: atom_id res chain seq x y z
N MET A 1 25.84 16.38 -5.87
CA MET A 1 26.54 15.13 -6.24
C MET A 1 25.74 14.49 -7.38
N ALA A 2 26.38 13.87 -8.38
CA ALA A 2 25.65 13.17 -9.42
C ALA A 2 25.15 11.82 -8.88
N GLU A 3 23.84 11.60 -8.91
CA GLU A 3 23.24 10.37 -8.41
C GLU A 3 23.51 9.22 -9.38
N GLN A 4 24.26 8.20 -8.94
CA GLN A 4 24.63 7.08 -9.79
C GLN A 4 23.40 6.28 -10.19
N THR A 5 23.17 6.17 -11.50
CA THR A 5 22.08 5.39 -12.09
C THR A 5 22.64 4.25 -12.91
N HIS A 6 22.07 3.06 -12.70
CA HIS A 6 22.54 1.80 -13.25
C HIS A 6 21.58 1.35 -14.36
N ARG A 7 22.12 0.67 -15.39
CA ARG A 7 21.35 0.15 -16.53
C ARG A 7 21.10 -1.34 -16.35
N PHE A 8 19.87 -1.71 -16.02
CA PHE A 8 19.45 -3.10 -15.84
C PHE A 8 18.77 -3.64 -17.10
N LYS A 9 19.05 -4.88 -17.51
CA LYS A 9 18.35 -5.55 -18.62
C LYS A 9 17.34 -6.56 -18.09
N ALA A 10 16.07 -6.40 -18.46
CA ALA A 10 14.96 -7.24 -18.03
C ALA A 10 14.30 -7.92 -19.24
N LYS A 11 13.74 -9.13 -19.04
CA LYS A 11 12.82 -9.76 -19.99
C LYS A 11 11.42 -9.77 -19.36
N ILE A 12 10.47 -9.13 -20.01
CA ILE A 12 9.11 -8.86 -19.51
C ILE A 12 8.11 -9.22 -20.60
N ALA A 13 7.12 -10.06 -20.30
CA ALA A 13 6.07 -10.50 -21.25
C ALA A 13 6.61 -11.07 -22.59
N GLY A 14 7.86 -11.58 -22.56
CA GLY A 14 8.62 -12.07 -23.70
C GLY A 14 9.48 -11.02 -24.45
N LYS A 15 9.25 -9.72 -24.24
CA LYS A 15 10.03 -8.60 -24.82
C LYS A 15 11.24 -8.27 -23.91
N THR A 16 12.35 -7.77 -24.46
CA THR A 16 13.55 -7.39 -23.69
C THR A 16 13.63 -5.87 -23.55
N TYR A 17 13.84 -5.39 -22.33
CA TYR A 17 13.89 -3.96 -21.99
C TYR A 17 15.21 -3.61 -21.30
N THR A 18 15.62 -2.34 -21.42
CA THR A 18 16.69 -1.75 -20.61
C THR A 18 16.09 -0.67 -19.71
N ILE A 19 16.19 -0.87 -18.40
CA ILE A 19 15.64 0.01 -17.36
C ILE A 19 16.81 0.80 -16.77
N VAL A 20 16.59 2.08 -16.45
CA VAL A 20 17.60 2.95 -15.82
C VAL A 20 17.07 3.41 -14.47
N GLY A 21 17.85 3.22 -13.40
CA GLY A 21 17.39 3.56 -12.05
C GLY A 21 18.49 3.50 -10.98
N LYS A 22 18.10 3.80 -9.73
CA LYS A 22 18.98 3.80 -8.55
C LYS A 22 18.85 2.51 -7.70
N ALA A 23 17.90 1.64 -8.04
CA ALA A 23 17.65 0.40 -7.32
C ALA A 23 18.74 -0.66 -7.58
N THR A 24 18.94 -1.57 -6.63
CA THR A 24 19.93 -2.64 -6.76
C THR A 24 19.47 -3.70 -7.77
N ASP A 25 20.42 -4.38 -8.42
CA ASP A 25 20.16 -5.51 -9.30
C ASP A 25 19.30 -6.61 -8.66
N ALA A 26 19.43 -6.82 -7.34
CA ALA A 26 18.63 -7.79 -6.60
C ALA A 26 17.15 -7.38 -6.55
N HIS A 27 16.88 -6.10 -6.25
CA HIS A 27 15.52 -5.55 -6.29
C HIS A 27 14.96 -5.58 -7.72
N MET A 28 15.74 -5.17 -8.72
CA MET A 28 15.31 -5.18 -10.13
C MET A 28 15.03 -6.59 -10.65
N ARG A 29 15.78 -7.61 -10.23
CA ARG A 29 15.47 -9.03 -10.50
C ARG A 29 14.15 -9.46 -9.85
N ALA A 30 13.95 -9.15 -8.57
CA ALA A 30 12.72 -9.50 -7.85
C ALA A 30 11.47 -8.85 -8.49
N VAL A 31 11.53 -7.56 -8.82
CA VAL A 31 10.47 -6.85 -9.55
C VAL A 31 10.21 -7.49 -10.92
N THR A 32 11.26 -7.85 -11.66
CA THR A 32 11.13 -8.52 -12.96
C THR A 32 10.47 -9.89 -12.84
N GLN A 33 10.76 -10.64 -11.77
CA GLN A 33 10.12 -11.94 -11.51
C GLN A 33 8.63 -11.76 -11.20
N VAL A 34 8.29 -11.00 -10.17
CA VAL A 34 6.90 -10.78 -9.73
C VAL A 34 6.02 -10.22 -10.86
N LEU A 35 6.55 -9.32 -11.67
CA LEU A 35 5.82 -8.74 -12.81
C LEU A 35 5.52 -9.79 -13.89
N ASN A 36 6.44 -10.71 -14.20
CA ASN A 36 6.15 -11.80 -15.14
C ASN A 36 5.18 -12.83 -14.54
N GLU A 37 5.30 -13.15 -13.25
CA GLU A 37 4.36 -14.04 -12.55
C GLU A 37 2.92 -13.47 -12.58
N GLN A 38 2.76 -12.18 -12.29
CA GLN A 38 1.47 -11.49 -12.43
C GLN A 38 1.00 -11.41 -13.89
N TYR A 39 1.91 -11.29 -14.87
CA TYR A 39 1.55 -11.24 -16.29
C TYR A 39 0.94 -12.57 -16.74
N ASP A 40 1.59 -13.69 -16.43
CA ASP A 40 1.11 -15.01 -16.82
C ASP A 40 -0.15 -15.42 -16.03
N GLN A 41 -0.28 -15.02 -14.75
CA GLN A 41 -1.53 -15.17 -13.98
C GLN A 41 -2.69 -14.41 -14.60
N LEU A 42 -2.51 -13.11 -14.90
CA LEU A 42 -3.54 -12.26 -15.51
C LEU A 42 -3.92 -12.79 -16.90
N LYS A 43 -2.93 -13.15 -17.73
CA LYS A 43 -3.14 -13.73 -19.05
C LYS A 43 -3.95 -15.02 -19.04
N ASN A 44 -3.85 -15.84 -17.98
CA ASN A 44 -4.66 -17.05 -17.82
C ASN A 44 -6.12 -16.78 -17.40
N GLN A 45 -6.43 -15.56 -16.93
CA GLN A 45 -7.78 -15.11 -16.56
C GLN A 45 -8.45 -14.30 -17.66
N LEU A 46 -7.67 -13.69 -18.56
CA LEU A 46 -8.17 -12.87 -19.67
C LEU A 46 -8.65 -13.73 -20.87
N PRO A 47 -9.69 -13.29 -21.60
CA PRO A 47 -10.04 -13.87 -22.90
C PRO A 47 -8.88 -13.81 -23.89
N ALA A 48 -8.78 -14.82 -24.76
CA ALA A 48 -7.72 -14.90 -25.78
C ALA A 48 -7.74 -13.78 -26.85
N SER A 49 -8.78 -12.94 -26.86
CA SER A 49 -8.91 -11.75 -27.70
C SER A 49 -8.24 -10.49 -27.12
N VAL A 50 -7.83 -10.48 -25.84
CA VAL A 50 -7.22 -9.32 -25.18
C VAL A 50 -5.76 -9.15 -25.63
N THR A 51 -5.37 -7.95 -26.02
CA THR A 51 -4.01 -7.70 -26.51
C THR A 51 -2.98 -7.69 -25.37
N LYS A 52 -1.68 -7.76 -25.70
CA LYS A 52 -0.62 -7.64 -24.67
C LYS A 52 -0.62 -6.24 -24.05
N GLU A 53 -0.98 -5.26 -24.85
CA GLU A 53 -1.05 -3.85 -24.52
C GLU A 53 -2.23 -3.58 -23.58
N ASP A 54 -3.42 -4.12 -23.84
CA ASP A 54 -4.57 -4.09 -22.91
C ASP A 54 -4.27 -4.81 -21.59
N ALA A 55 -3.65 -5.99 -21.65
CA ALA A 55 -3.25 -6.75 -20.46
C ALA A 55 -2.25 -5.98 -19.59
N ALA A 56 -1.36 -5.18 -20.21
CA ALA A 56 -0.44 -4.31 -19.48
C ALA A 56 -1.16 -3.12 -18.81
N VAL A 57 -2.20 -2.55 -19.44
CA VAL A 57 -3.04 -1.50 -18.84
C VAL A 57 -3.83 -2.06 -17.64
N LEU A 58 -4.42 -3.24 -17.77
CA LEU A 58 -5.14 -3.91 -16.68
C LEU A 58 -4.21 -4.29 -15.51
N MET A 59 -2.99 -4.76 -15.79
CA MET A 59 -1.96 -4.97 -14.77
C MET A 59 -1.60 -3.65 -14.05
N ALA A 60 -1.36 -2.56 -14.79
CA ALA A 60 -1.02 -1.27 -14.19
C ALA A 60 -2.14 -0.74 -13.29
N PHE A 61 -3.41 -0.89 -13.71
CA PHE A 61 -4.58 -0.57 -12.88
C PHE A 61 -4.61 -1.38 -11.58
N ASN A 62 -4.40 -2.71 -11.66
CA ASN A 62 -4.37 -3.58 -10.48
C ASN A 62 -3.22 -3.21 -9.53
N ALA A 63 -2.02 -2.95 -10.05
CA ALA A 63 -0.87 -2.54 -9.24
C ALA A 63 -1.10 -1.20 -8.52
N ILE A 64 -1.71 -0.21 -9.19
CA ILE A 64 -2.10 1.07 -8.58
C ILE A 64 -3.19 0.85 -7.52
N SER A 65 -4.17 -0.02 -7.79
CA SER A 65 -5.22 -0.38 -6.84
C SER A 65 -4.64 -1.00 -5.56
N ASP A 66 -3.66 -1.89 -5.67
CA ASP A 66 -2.99 -2.51 -4.52
C ASP A 66 -2.04 -1.56 -3.80
N GLN A 67 -1.37 -0.63 -4.51
CA GLN A 67 -0.61 0.45 -3.89
C GLN A 67 -1.51 1.36 -3.02
N LEU A 68 -2.70 1.73 -3.51
CA LEU A 68 -3.66 2.55 -2.76
C LEU A 68 -4.22 1.79 -1.54
N LYS A 69 -4.51 0.48 -1.68
CA LYS A 69 -4.89 -0.37 -0.53
C LYS A 69 -3.78 -0.47 0.51
N LEU A 70 -2.51 -0.54 0.09
CA LEU A 70 -1.37 -0.57 0.99
C LEU A 70 -1.21 0.77 1.71
N GLN A 71 -1.30 1.90 1.00
CA GLN A 71 -1.23 3.23 1.61
C GLN A 71 -2.30 3.40 2.68
N ALA A 72 -3.57 3.14 2.35
CA ALA A 72 -4.67 3.25 3.31
C ALA A 72 -4.51 2.35 4.56
N ARG A 73 -3.85 1.18 4.41
CA ARG A 73 -3.51 0.31 5.55
C ARG A 73 -2.39 0.86 6.41
N LEU A 74 -1.41 1.55 5.83
CA LEU A 74 -0.35 2.23 6.59
C LEU A 74 -0.95 3.42 7.33
N ASP A 75 -1.71 4.27 6.63
CA ASP A 75 -2.37 5.45 7.18
C ASP A 75 -3.23 5.08 8.41
N ALA A 76 -4.07 4.04 8.29
CA ALA A 76 -4.92 3.52 9.36
C ALA A 76 -4.17 2.88 10.55
N GLN A 77 -2.91 2.49 10.38
CA GLN A 77 -2.03 2.04 11.48
C GLN A 77 -1.23 3.19 12.11
N THR A 78 -1.11 4.32 11.42
CA THR A 78 -0.44 5.54 11.90
C THR A 78 -1.40 6.60 12.46
N ALA A 79 -2.70 6.44 12.28
CA ALA A 79 -3.70 7.23 12.98
C ALA A 79 -3.50 7.06 14.50
N PRO A 80 -3.39 8.16 15.29
CA PRO A 80 -3.27 8.04 16.72
C PRO A 80 -4.52 7.38 17.29
N ALA A 81 -4.33 6.50 18.28
CA ALA A 81 -5.42 6.10 19.16
C ALA A 81 -5.75 7.28 20.08
N ASP A 82 -6.57 8.21 19.60
CA ASP A 82 -7.09 9.31 20.41
C ASP A 82 -7.93 8.71 21.55
N THR A 83 -7.32 8.64 22.73
CA THR A 83 -7.89 8.07 23.96
C THR A 83 -9.02 8.96 24.48
N THR A 84 -10.19 8.83 23.87
CA THR A 84 -11.44 9.38 24.37
C THR A 84 -11.92 8.57 25.59
N ASP A 85 -11.25 8.75 26.72
CA ASP A 85 -11.69 8.22 28.01
C ASP A 85 -11.29 9.15 29.17
N GLU A 86 -11.77 10.40 29.10
CA GLU A 86 -11.92 11.27 30.27
C GLU A 86 -13.40 11.67 30.38
N PRO A 87 -14.25 10.90 31.09
CA PRO A 87 -15.63 11.28 31.34
C PRO A 87 -15.66 12.49 32.28
N ALA A 88 -16.08 13.64 31.76
CA ALA A 88 -16.07 14.91 32.47
C ALA A 88 -16.77 14.84 33.84
N THR A 89 -16.16 15.45 34.85
CA THR A 89 -16.70 15.56 36.21
C THR A 89 -18.06 16.25 36.22
N PRO A 90 -19.14 15.59 36.69
CA PRO A 90 -20.41 16.27 36.94
C PRO A 90 -20.28 17.11 38.21
N SER A 91 -19.87 18.37 38.06
CA SER A 91 -19.87 19.34 39.15
C SER A 91 -21.32 19.69 39.54
N ALA A 92 -21.83 19.00 40.56
CA ALA A 92 -23.20 19.13 41.05
C ALA A 92 -23.23 19.64 42.49
N THR A 93 -23.18 20.97 42.65
CA THR A 93 -23.61 21.63 43.90
C THR A 93 -25.14 21.57 43.99
N ASP A 94 -25.70 20.96 45.04
CA ASP A 94 -26.61 21.62 45.99
C ASP A 94 -27.10 20.69 47.15
N SER A 95 -27.59 21.32 48.24
CA SER A 95 -28.54 20.81 49.25
C SER A 95 -28.23 19.55 50.09
N ALA A 96 -27.63 19.81 51.27
CA ALA A 96 -28.00 19.37 52.63
C ALA A 96 -28.90 18.13 52.90
N ASN A 97 -28.52 17.30 53.90
CA ASN A 97 -29.15 17.30 55.26
C ASN A 97 -28.33 16.50 56.32
N SER A 98 -28.70 16.65 57.62
CA SER A 98 -28.52 15.81 58.84
C SER A 98 -27.98 14.35 58.68
N GLU A 99 -27.25 13.70 59.59
CA GLU A 99 -26.96 13.85 61.05
C GLU A 99 -25.83 12.83 61.46
N THR A 100 -25.31 12.58 62.68
CA THR A 100 -25.46 13.07 64.08
C THR A 100 -24.21 12.70 64.95
N GLY A 101 -24.13 13.16 66.21
CA GLY A 101 -23.18 12.72 67.26
C GLY A 101 -21.77 13.36 67.24
N ASP A 102 -21.05 13.53 68.35
CA ASP A 102 -21.30 13.21 69.79
C ASP A 102 -21.06 14.46 70.66
#